data_AF-A0A9D7I3R6-F1
#
_entry.id   AF-A0A9D7I3R6-F1
#
_cell.length_a   1.000
_cell.length_b   1.000
_cell.length_c   1.000
_cell.angle_alpha   90.00
_cell.angle_beta   90.00
_cell.angle_gamma   90.00
#
_symmetry.space_group_name_H-M   'P 1'
#
loop_
_entity.id
_entity.type
_entity.pdbx_description
1 polymer ?
#
loop_
_entity_poly.entity_id
_entity_poly.type
_entity_poly.pdbx_seq_one_letter_code
_entity_poly.pdbx_strand_id
1 'polypeptide(L)'
;MYSASHKITHAIRTAFGIYAKRYNCNLKDLATTLLFACVKDNRYIAGHIGDGILACLQNDELIVLSPPDNGEFINETYFITSNSYKTRFRLFKGNLESIEGFVLMTDGTCESLFDKKEKKVAPIVLTLFDWLDNYPMQEVDAALRENFENLIKERQPMTVQ
;
A
#
# COMPACT_ATOMS: atom_id res chain seq x y z
N MET A 1 -12.56 6.10 26.37
CA MET A 1 -12.57 6.72 25.02
C MET A 1 -11.89 5.77 24.05
N TYR A 2 -12.53 5.36 22.95
CA TYR A 2 -11.90 4.44 21.98
C TYR A 2 -10.78 5.12 21.17
N SER A 3 -9.71 4.37 20.88
CA SER A 3 -8.59 4.85 20.05
C SER A 3 -9.02 5.14 18.61
N ALA A 4 -8.25 5.97 17.89
CA ALA A 4 -8.50 6.25 16.48
C ALA A 4 -8.46 4.97 15.62
N SER A 5 -7.50 4.08 15.90
CA SER A 5 -7.39 2.76 15.26
C SER A 5 -8.65 1.92 15.45
N HIS A 6 -9.21 1.89 16.67
CA HIS A 6 -10.47 1.18 16.92
C HIS A 6 -11.62 1.75 16.10
N LYS A 7 -11.78 3.08 16.05
CA LYS A 7 -12.87 3.72 15.31
C LYS A 7 -12.78 3.44 13.80
N ILE A 8 -11.58 3.55 13.23
CA ILE A 8 -11.33 3.31 11.81
C ILE A 8 -11.62 1.84 11.46
N THR A 9 -11.01 0.91 12.19
CA THR A 9 -11.19 -0.53 11.91
C THR A 9 -12.62 -0.98 12.16
N HIS A 10 -13.31 -0.42 13.14
CA HIS A 10 -14.74 -0.67 13.37
C HIS A 10 -15.59 -0.18 12.19
N ALA A 11 -15.40 1.07 11.73
CA ALA A 11 -16.14 1.61 10.60
C ALA A 11 -15.94 0.79 9.32
N ILE A 12 -14.70 0.42 9.02
CA ILE A 12 -14.36 -0.42 7.86
C ILE A 12 -15.05 -1.77 7.97
N ARG A 13 -14.90 -2.49 9.09
CA ARG A 13 -15.50 -3.81 9.25
C ARG A 13 -17.02 -3.78 9.25
N THR A 14 -17.63 -2.72 9.77
CA THR A 14 -19.08 -2.50 9.67
C THR A 14 -19.51 -2.36 8.21
N ALA A 15 -18.78 -1.60 7.39
CA ALA A 15 -19.05 -1.48 5.96
C ALA A 15 -18.94 -2.83 5.24
N PHE A 16 -17.91 -3.62 5.53
CA PHE A 16 -17.78 -4.99 5.00
C PHE A 16 -18.91 -5.91 5.48
N GLY A 17 -19.36 -5.79 6.73
CA GLY A 17 -20.51 -6.56 7.23
C GLY A 17 -21.82 -6.22 6.52
N ILE A 18 -22.05 -4.93 6.22
CA ILE A 18 -23.20 -4.48 5.42
C ILE A 18 -23.10 -5.04 3.99
N TYR A 19 -21.91 -4.99 3.39
CA TYR A 19 -21.66 -5.52 2.05
C TYR A 19 -21.89 -7.04 2.00
N ALA A 20 -21.33 -7.79 2.95
CA ALA A 20 -21.51 -9.24 3.07
C ALA A 20 -23.00 -9.63 3.13
N LYS A 21 -23.78 -8.91 3.95
CA LYS A 21 -25.24 -9.10 4.03
C LYS A 21 -25.94 -8.78 2.71
N ARG A 22 -25.55 -7.71 2.02
CA ARG A 22 -26.14 -7.29 0.73
C ARG A 22 -25.92 -8.32 -0.37
N TYR A 23 -24.74 -8.95 -0.41
CA TYR A 23 -24.35 -9.89 -1.47
C TYR A 23 -24.45 -11.36 -1.04
N ASN A 24 -25.06 -11.64 0.12
CA ASN A 24 -25.22 -12.99 0.68
C ASN A 24 -23.91 -13.81 0.69
N CYS A 25 -22.81 -13.18 1.10
CA CYS A 25 -21.52 -13.83 1.27
C CYS A 25 -21.04 -13.71 2.72
N ASN A 26 -19.99 -14.46 3.06
CA ASN A 26 -19.37 -14.38 4.38
C ASN A 26 -18.34 -13.26 4.41
N LEU A 27 -18.09 -12.69 5.60
CA LEU A 27 -17.05 -11.68 5.79
C LEU A 27 -15.65 -12.18 5.37
N LYS A 28 -15.39 -13.47 5.53
CA LYS A 28 -14.14 -14.13 5.10
C LYS A 28 -13.97 -14.17 3.58
N ASP A 29 -15.07 -14.14 2.82
CA ASP A 29 -15.06 -14.13 1.35
C ASP A 29 -14.65 -12.75 0.83
N LEU A 30 -14.65 -11.74 1.71
CA LEU A 30 -14.17 -10.37 1.48
C LEU A 30 -12.78 -10.15 2.11
N ALA A 31 -11.98 -11.22 2.24
CA ALA A 31 -10.60 -11.14 2.69
C ALA A 31 -9.82 -10.12 1.84
N THR A 32 -9.31 -9.08 2.48
CA THR A 32 -8.59 -8.02 1.79
C THR A 32 -7.57 -7.37 2.72
N THR A 33 -6.41 -7.05 2.17
CA THR A 33 -5.43 -6.19 2.79
C THR A 33 -5.96 -4.75 2.76
N LEU A 34 -5.32 -3.84 3.47
CA LEU A 34 -5.69 -2.43 3.42
C LEU A 34 -4.45 -1.57 3.59
N LEU A 35 -4.28 -0.64 2.66
CA LEU A 35 -3.33 0.45 2.70
C LEU A 35 -4.09 1.75 2.46
N PHE A 36 -3.83 2.79 3.25
CA PHE A 36 -4.33 4.13 2.95
C PHE A 36 -3.42 5.20 3.51
N ALA A 37 -3.45 6.37 2.87
CA ALA A 37 -2.94 7.63 3.40
C ALA A 37 -4.01 8.70 3.14
N CYS A 38 -4.37 9.43 4.19
CA CYS A 38 -5.34 10.51 4.14
C CYS A 38 -4.64 11.78 4.59
N VAL A 39 -4.65 12.79 3.74
CA VAL A 39 -4.03 14.10 4.00
C VAL A 39 -5.14 15.14 4.13
N LYS A 40 -5.05 15.97 5.17
CA LYS A 40 -5.91 17.13 5.36
C LYS A 40 -5.14 18.25 6.05
N ASP A 41 -5.08 19.41 5.41
CA ASP A 41 -4.27 20.54 5.85
C ASP A 41 -2.82 20.06 6.08
N ASN A 42 -2.15 20.50 7.15
CA ASN A 42 -0.81 20.02 7.52
C ASN A 42 -0.82 18.71 8.32
N ARG A 43 -1.80 17.82 8.14
CA ARG A 43 -1.89 16.56 8.90
C ARG A 43 -2.16 15.37 8.01
N TYR A 44 -1.65 14.23 8.43
CA TYR A 44 -1.95 12.96 7.80
C TYR A 44 -2.39 11.89 8.79
N ILE A 45 -3.12 10.91 8.26
CA ILE A 45 -3.33 9.60 8.88
C ILE A 45 -3.05 8.57 7.81
N ALA A 46 -2.22 7.59 8.10
CA ALA A 46 -1.95 6.47 7.21
C ALA A 46 -2.15 5.15 7.96
N GLY A 47 -2.67 4.14 7.29
CA GLY A 47 -2.97 2.86 7.91
C GLY A 47 -2.65 1.68 7.02
N HIS A 48 -2.24 0.58 7.64
CA HIS A 48 -1.79 -0.61 6.95
C HIS A 48 -2.14 -1.90 7.70
N ILE A 49 -2.68 -2.88 6.98
CA ILE A 49 -2.72 -4.30 7.34
C ILE A 49 -2.53 -5.15 6.07
N GLY A 50 -1.66 -6.16 6.15
CA GLY A 50 -1.31 -7.02 5.02
C GLY A 50 0.17 -7.01 4.68
N ASP A 51 0.46 -7.51 3.50
CA ASP A 51 1.77 -7.78 2.91
C ASP A 51 2.25 -6.69 1.92
N GLY A 52 1.49 -5.62 1.80
CA GLY A 52 1.90 -4.43 1.07
C GLY A 52 2.90 -3.57 1.84
N ILE A 53 3.24 -2.42 1.28
CA ILE A 53 4.20 -1.47 1.85
C ILE A 53 3.57 -0.09 1.91
N LEU A 54 3.78 0.57 3.04
CA LEU A 54 3.52 2.00 3.20
C LEU A 54 4.85 2.69 3.47
N ALA A 55 5.24 3.62 2.62
CA ALA A 55 6.42 4.46 2.76
C ALA A 55 6.07 5.93 2.53
N CYS A 56 7.00 6.82 2.86
CA CYS A 56 6.91 8.23 2.53
C CYS A 56 8.25 8.77 2.05
N LEU A 57 8.22 9.82 1.24
CA LEU A 57 9.39 10.66 0.97
C LEU A 57 9.47 11.71 2.06
N GLN A 58 10.55 11.70 2.82
CA GLN A 58 10.80 12.61 3.92
C GLN A 58 12.21 13.18 3.84
N ASN A 59 12.33 14.50 3.63
CA ASN A 59 13.61 15.20 3.46
C ASN A 59 14.48 14.52 2.39
N ASP A 60 13.94 14.29 1.19
CA ASP A 60 14.60 13.59 0.07
C ASP A 60 14.94 12.10 0.33
N GLU A 61 14.55 11.52 1.47
CA GLU A 61 14.78 10.12 1.80
C GLU A 61 13.49 9.28 1.80
N LEU A 62 13.54 8.10 1.18
CA LEU A 62 12.43 7.14 1.23
C LEU A 62 12.43 6.39 2.56
N ILE A 63 11.45 6.69 3.41
CA ILE A 63 11.26 6.09 4.73
C ILE A 63 10.11 5.09 4.71
N VAL A 64 10.38 3.85 5.11
CA VAL A 64 9.36 2.80 5.25
C VAL A 64 8.59 3.01 6.55
N LEU A 65 7.38 3.55 6.47
CA LEU A 65 6.47 3.71 7.61
C LEU A 65 5.96 2.36 8.11
N SER A 66 5.64 1.46 7.17
CA SER A 66 5.07 0.15 7.48
C SER A 66 5.59 -0.89 6.50
N PRO A 67 6.50 -1.80 6.93
CA PRO A 67 6.96 -2.91 6.09
C PRO A 67 5.84 -3.96 5.91
N PRO A 68 5.99 -4.92 4.98
CA PRO A 68 5.08 -6.05 4.83
C PRO A 68 4.89 -6.81 6.14
N ASP A 69 3.68 -7.29 6.41
CA ASP A 69 3.37 -8.17 7.55
C ASP A 69 2.96 -9.56 7.03
N ASN A 70 3.97 -10.39 6.80
CA ASN A 70 3.83 -11.71 6.16
C ASN A 70 3.82 -12.88 7.16
N GLY A 71 3.47 -12.65 8.44
CA GLY A 71 3.41 -13.72 9.45
C GLY A 71 4.72 -14.49 9.67
N GLU A 72 4.64 -15.72 10.20
CA GLU A 72 5.81 -16.61 10.39
C GLU A 72 6.16 -17.41 9.12
N PHE A 73 5.20 -17.54 8.21
CA PHE A 73 5.35 -18.26 6.94
C PHE A 73 5.21 -17.30 5.77
N ILE A 74 6.07 -17.43 4.75
CA ILE A 74 6.14 -16.54 3.58
C ILE A 74 4.78 -16.26 2.90
N ASN A 75 3.80 -17.17 3.03
CA ASN A 75 2.48 -17.10 2.40
C ASN A 75 1.34 -16.69 3.35
N GLU A 76 1.63 -16.20 4.55
CA GLU A 76 0.60 -15.79 5.51
C GLU A 76 0.25 -14.30 5.36
N THR A 77 -0.90 -14.00 4.73
CA THR A 77 -1.40 -12.63 4.59
C THR A 77 -2.44 -12.32 5.68
N TYR A 78 -2.29 -11.17 6.36
CA TYR A 78 -3.27 -10.68 7.32
C TYR A 78 -4.29 -9.73 6.69
N PHE A 79 -5.57 -9.97 6.98
CA PHE A 79 -6.68 -9.22 6.39
C PHE A 79 -7.43 -8.38 7.42
N ILE A 80 -8.02 -7.25 6.98
CA ILE A 80 -8.85 -6.40 7.85
C ILE A 80 -10.12 -7.11 8.33
N THR A 81 -10.56 -8.13 7.60
CA THR A 81 -11.71 -8.99 7.92
C THR A 81 -11.37 -10.14 8.87
N SER A 82 -10.09 -10.43 9.12
CA SER A 82 -9.64 -11.52 10.01
C SER A 82 -9.98 -11.24 11.49
N ASN A 83 -9.75 -12.20 12.37
CA ASN A 83 -9.86 -12.00 13.82
C ASN A 83 -8.62 -11.30 14.43
N SER A 84 -7.45 -11.44 13.78
CA SER A 84 -6.18 -10.85 14.23
C SER A 84 -6.03 -9.37 13.86
N TYR A 85 -6.99 -8.78 13.13
CA TYR A 85 -6.89 -7.40 12.63
C TYR A 85 -6.52 -6.37 13.71
N LYS A 86 -6.99 -6.55 14.96
CA LYS A 86 -6.77 -5.59 16.04
C LYS A 86 -5.29 -5.47 16.43
N THR A 87 -4.53 -6.56 16.34
CA THR A 87 -3.11 -6.59 16.71
C THR A 87 -2.20 -6.33 15.52
N ARG A 88 -2.72 -6.48 14.29
CA ARG A 88 -1.96 -6.37 13.03
C ARG A 88 -2.16 -5.04 12.31
N PHE A 89 -3.30 -4.36 12.52
CA PHE A 89 -3.57 -3.06 11.93
C PHE A 89 -2.68 -1.97 12.56
N ARG A 90 -1.84 -1.36 11.72
CA ARG A 90 -0.94 -0.27 12.09
C ARG A 90 -1.54 1.06 11.64
N LEU A 91 -1.49 2.06 12.52
CA LEU A 91 -2.00 3.40 12.25
C LEU A 91 -0.93 4.44 12.60
N PHE A 92 -0.59 5.26 11.62
CA PHE A 92 0.37 6.35 11.71
C PHE A 92 -0.36 7.68 11.56
N LYS A 93 0.10 8.70 12.26
CA LYS A 93 -0.41 10.07 12.15
C LYS A 93 0.71 11.05 12.45
N GLY A 94 0.67 12.21 11.83
CA GLY A 94 1.67 13.25 12.02
C GLY A 94 1.36 14.50 11.22
N ASN A 95 2.33 15.40 11.16
CA ASN A 95 2.30 16.58 10.31
C ASN A 95 3.04 16.33 8.99
N LEU A 96 2.80 17.16 7.98
CA LEU A 96 3.43 17.03 6.66
C LEU A 96 4.70 17.87 6.50
N GLU A 97 5.15 18.58 7.55
CA GLU A 97 6.25 19.57 7.46
C GLU A 97 7.52 19.05 6.78
N SER A 98 7.81 17.76 6.89
CA SER A 98 8.94 17.10 6.22
C SER A 98 8.53 16.01 5.24
N ILE A 99 7.23 15.79 5.03
CA ILE A 99 6.73 14.71 4.15
C ILE A 99 6.30 15.31 2.82
N GLU A 100 7.00 14.92 1.77
CA GLU A 100 6.74 15.36 0.40
C GLU A 100 5.66 14.51 -0.26
N GLY A 101 5.58 13.22 0.09
CA GLY A 101 4.45 12.39 -0.28
C GLY A 101 4.52 10.96 0.25
N PHE A 102 3.52 10.16 -0.14
CA PHE A 102 3.34 8.79 0.33
C PHE A 102 3.42 7.80 -0.83
N VAL A 103 3.97 6.62 -0.55
CA VAL A 103 4.07 5.50 -1.49
C VAL A 103 3.33 4.33 -0.88
N LEU A 104 2.31 3.85 -1.60
CA LEU A 104 1.49 2.71 -1.21
C LEU A 104 1.63 1.64 -2.29
N MET A 105 2.11 0.47 -1.89
CA MET A 105 2.41 -0.63 -2.81
C MET A 105 1.73 -1.90 -2.34
N THR A 106 1.00 -2.57 -3.23
CA THR A 106 0.58 -3.96 -2.97
C THR A 106 1.77 -4.90 -3.13
N ASP A 107 1.65 -6.09 -2.56
CA ASP A 107 2.63 -7.18 -2.64
C ASP A 107 3.16 -7.46 -4.06
N GLY A 108 2.30 -7.37 -5.09
CA GLY A 108 2.67 -7.58 -6.49
C GLY A 108 3.77 -6.64 -7.00
N THR A 109 3.94 -5.46 -6.41
CA THR A 109 5.04 -4.52 -6.76
C THR A 109 6.25 -4.65 -5.82
N CYS A 110 6.08 -5.28 -4.66
CA CYS A 110 7.12 -5.40 -3.65
C CYS A 110 8.35 -6.16 -4.16
N GLU A 111 8.19 -7.16 -5.04
CA GLU A 111 9.34 -7.90 -5.56
C GLU A 111 10.30 -7.05 -6.40
N SER A 112 9.79 -6.00 -7.07
CA SER A 112 10.60 -5.15 -7.94
C SER A 112 10.99 -3.82 -7.28
N LEU A 113 10.19 -3.34 -6.33
CA LEU A 113 10.35 -2.00 -5.75
C LEU A 113 10.76 -2.01 -4.27
N PHE A 114 11.02 -3.19 -3.68
CA PHE A 114 11.42 -3.28 -2.28
C PHE A 114 12.47 -4.36 -2.04
N ASP A 115 13.61 -3.96 -1.49
CA ASP A 115 14.62 -4.86 -0.98
C ASP A 115 14.19 -5.38 0.40
N LYS A 116 13.75 -6.64 0.46
CA LYS A 116 13.33 -7.28 1.73
C LYS A 116 14.47 -7.46 2.73
N LYS A 117 15.71 -7.59 2.26
CA LYS A 117 16.89 -7.81 3.12
C LYS A 117 17.31 -6.51 3.77
N GLU A 118 17.47 -5.46 2.96
CA GLU A 118 17.88 -4.13 3.42
C GLU A 118 16.71 -3.32 3.99
N LYS A 119 15.46 -3.78 3.76
CA LYS A 119 14.20 -3.12 4.11
C LYS A 119 14.10 -1.71 3.52
N LYS A 120 14.50 -1.58 2.25
CA LYS A 120 14.55 -0.30 1.53
C LYS A 120 13.66 -0.32 0.30
N VAL A 121 13.04 0.81 0.03
CA VAL A 121 12.33 1.05 -1.23
C VAL A 121 13.37 1.29 -2.33
N ALA A 122 13.08 0.78 -3.53
CA ALA A 122 13.98 0.92 -4.68
C ALA A 122 14.17 2.40 -5.05
N PRO A 123 15.40 2.84 -5.41
CA PRO A 123 15.68 4.23 -5.75
C PRO A 123 14.85 4.79 -6.91
N ILE A 124 14.35 3.93 -7.81
CA ILE A 124 13.46 4.33 -8.90
C ILE A 124 12.20 5.05 -8.40
N VAL A 125 11.78 4.81 -7.16
CA VAL A 125 10.64 5.53 -6.56
C VAL A 125 10.95 7.01 -6.35
N LEU A 126 12.20 7.41 -6.11
CA LEU A 126 12.60 8.83 -6.10
C LEU A 126 12.42 9.47 -7.49
N THR A 127 12.73 8.72 -8.55
CA THR A 127 12.47 9.17 -9.93
C THR A 127 10.98 9.38 -10.19
N LEU A 128 10.10 8.58 -9.58
CA LEU A 128 8.66 8.78 -9.70
C LEU A 128 8.19 10.07 -9.01
N PHE A 129 8.77 10.43 -7.86
CA PHE A 129 8.51 11.71 -7.21
C PHE A 129 8.97 12.88 -8.09
N ASP A 130 10.21 12.82 -8.59
CA ASP A 130 10.74 13.82 -9.52
C ASP A 130 9.84 13.98 -10.77
N TRP A 131 9.31 12.88 -11.30
CA TRP A 131 8.38 12.96 -12.42
C TRP A 131 7.06 13.63 -12.06
N LEU A 132 6.50 13.33 -10.88
CA LEU A 132 5.25 13.94 -10.41
C LEU A 132 5.41 15.44 -10.10
N ASP A 133 6.61 15.88 -9.72
CA ASP A 133 6.91 17.29 -9.45
C ASP A 133 7.13 18.10 -10.74
N ASN A 134 7.70 17.46 -11.76
CA ASN A 134 8.12 18.15 -12.99
C ASN A 134 7.18 17.97 -14.18
N TYR A 135 6.27 16.99 -14.15
CA TYR A 135 5.38 16.67 -15.27
C TYR A 135 3.91 16.52 -14.83
N PRO A 136 2.95 16.81 -15.72
CA PRO A 136 1.55 16.56 -15.46
C PRO A 136 1.26 15.08 -15.16
N MET A 137 0.36 14.82 -14.21
CA MET A 137 -0.03 13.46 -13.81
C MET A 137 -0.45 12.58 -15.00
N GLN A 138 -1.12 13.15 -16.02
CA GLN A 138 -1.52 12.41 -17.21
C GLN A 138 -0.32 11.89 -18.02
N GLU A 139 0.75 12.67 -18.10
CA GLU A 139 1.98 12.29 -18.80
C GLU A 139 2.74 11.23 -18.01
N VAL A 140 2.83 11.40 -16.69
CA VAL A 140 3.45 10.41 -15.79
C VAL A 140 2.70 9.07 -15.86
N ASP A 141 1.36 9.07 -15.80
CA ASP A 141 0.55 7.85 -15.90
C ASP A 141 0.74 7.16 -17.26
N ALA A 142 0.74 7.92 -18.36
CA ALA A 142 0.97 7.38 -19.70
C ALA A 142 2.36 6.72 -19.82
N ALA A 143 3.41 7.40 -19.35
CA ALA A 143 4.78 6.89 -19.37
C ALA A 143 4.92 5.61 -18.52
N LEU A 144 4.30 5.56 -17.34
CA LEU A 144 4.30 4.36 -16.50
C LEU A 144 3.59 3.19 -17.16
N ARG A 145 2.42 3.42 -17.75
CA ARG A 145 1.67 2.37 -18.47
C ARG A 145 2.49 1.80 -19.63
N GLU A 146 3.07 2.66 -20.46
CA GLU A 146 3.90 2.24 -21.58
C GLU A 146 5.10 1.40 -21.10
N ASN A 147 5.80 1.85 -20.06
CA ASN A 147 6.93 1.13 -19.49
C ASN A 147 6.53 -0.25 -18.93
N PHE A 148 5.42 -0.33 -18.19
CA PHE A 148 4.93 -1.61 -17.67
C PHE A 148 4.47 -2.56 -18.78
N GLU A 149 3.78 -2.07 -19.81
CA GLU A 149 3.35 -2.87 -20.95
C GLU A 149 4.53 -3.42 -21.76
N ASN A 150 5.56 -2.61 -21.98
CA ASN A 150 6.76 -3.03 -22.71
C ASN A 150 7.55 -4.09 -21.93
N LEU A 151 7.68 -3.94 -20.61
CA LEU A 151 8.30 -4.95 -19.74
C LEU A 151 7.54 -6.29 -19.75
N ILE A 152 6.21 -6.27 -19.84
CA ILE A 152 5.39 -7.49 -19.92
C ILE A 152 5.55 -8.16 -21.29
N LYS A 153 5.61 -7.39 -22.37
CA LYS A 153 5.80 -7.91 -23.74
C LYS A 153 7.18 -8.55 -23.91
N GLU A 154 8.23 -7.96 -23.35
CA GLU A 154 9.60 -8.52 -23.40
C GLU A 154 9.78 -9.81 -22.59
N ARG A 155 8.92 -10.05 -21.58
CA ARG A 155 8.95 -11.26 -20.75
C ARG A 155 8.08 -12.40 -21.25
N GLN A 156 7.34 -12.23 -22.35
CA GLN A 156 6.70 -13.37 -23.01
C GLN A 156 7.79 -14.19 -23.74
N PRO A 157 7.96 -15.48 -23.44
CA PRO A 157 8.88 -16.30 -24.21
C PRO A 157 8.41 -16.30 -25.66
N MET A 158 9.31 -15.97 -26.60
CA MET A 158 9.08 -16.25 -28.01
C MET A 158 8.62 -17.70 -28.12
N THR A 159 7.42 -17.91 -28.64
CA THR A 159 6.93 -19.27 -28.91
C THR A 159 7.91 -19.90 -29.88
N VAL A 160 8.60 -20.94 -29.42
CA VAL A 160 9.49 -21.75 -30.25
C VAL A 160 8.61 -22.37 -31.34
N GLN A 161 8.87 -22.01 -32.60
CA GLN A 161 8.33 -22.69 -33.78
C GLN A 161 8.91 -24.09 -33.92
#